data_AF-A0A6F9DG53-F1
#
_entry.id   AF-A0A6F9DG53-F1
#
_cell.length_a   1.000
_cell.length_b   1.000
_cell.length_c   1.000
_cell.angle_alpha   90.00
_cell.angle_beta   90.00
_cell.angle_gamma   90.00
#
_symmetry.space_group_name_H-M   'P 1'
#
loop_
_entity.id
_entity.type
_entity.pdbx_description
1 polymer ?
#
loop_
_entity_poly.entity_id
_entity_poly.type
_entity_poly.pdbx_seq_one_letter_code
_entity_poly.pdbx_strand_id
1 'polypeptide(L)'
;MWSWLEAIIHELTLPAIYILCEFCKKKIMSCLTLRGLNENSAGTANALKKIYHERQHFELCALHALNNVFQDPNAFTKEQLDEICSRLSPDSMLNPHKSMLGTGNYDVNVIMASLQHKGHAAVWWDKRRSLERICLKNITGFILNVPSSIGWGLLTIPLKRRHWIAVRAIDNIFYNLDSKLKTPEVIGEAVQLKKFLAKKLSSKNCELLLIVSSEVEIGRQWKVGASPSNSITQLET
;
A
#
# COMPACT_ATOMS: atom_id res chain seq x y z
N MET A 1 -54.60 26.25 -33.63
CA MET A 1 -53.53 25.26 -33.45
C MET A 1 -52.66 25.75 -32.29
N TRP A 2 -53.22 26.09 -31.12
CA TRP A 2 -53.98 25.25 -30.18
C TRP A 2 -53.28 23.93 -29.88
N SER A 3 -52.84 23.85 -28.61
CA SER A 3 -52.57 22.69 -27.77
C SER A 3 -51.59 21.67 -28.32
N TRP A 4 -50.41 21.57 -27.70
CA TRP A 4 -49.63 20.33 -27.41
C TRP A 4 -48.22 20.64 -26.86
N LEU A 5 -47.84 21.91 -26.68
CA LEU A 5 -46.59 22.30 -25.99
C LEU A 5 -46.78 23.22 -24.77
N GLU A 6 -48.01 23.31 -24.24
CA GLU A 6 -48.31 23.97 -22.95
C GLU A 6 -48.72 22.98 -21.83
N ALA A 7 -48.42 21.70 -22.00
CA ALA A 7 -48.52 20.72 -20.92
C ALA A 7 -47.20 19.95 -20.84
N ILE A 8 -46.60 19.91 -19.64
CA ILE A 8 -45.30 19.29 -19.28
C ILE A 8 -44.09 20.26 -19.28
N ILE A 9 -44.28 21.56 -19.06
CA ILE A 9 -43.25 22.42 -18.43
C ILE A 9 -43.93 23.29 -17.36
N HIS A 10 -44.63 22.62 -16.45
CA HIS A 10 -45.21 23.26 -15.27
C HIS A 10 -45.17 22.31 -14.08
N GLU A 11 -44.00 21.73 -13.80
CA GLU A 11 -43.65 21.19 -12.49
C GLU A 11 -42.13 20.95 -12.46
N LEU A 12 -41.49 21.21 -11.31
CA LEU A 12 -40.04 21.29 -11.05
C LEU A 12 -39.45 22.71 -11.14
N THR A 13 -39.94 23.53 -10.22
CA THR A 13 -39.22 24.65 -9.64
C THR A 13 -37.86 24.21 -9.08
N LEU A 14 -36.89 25.13 -9.14
CA LEU A 14 -35.57 25.05 -8.52
C LEU A 14 -35.69 25.07 -6.97
N PRO A 15 -35.54 23.93 -6.27
CA PRO A 15 -34.71 23.97 -5.05
C PRO A 15 -33.92 22.67 -4.77
N ALA A 16 -33.44 21.95 -5.79
CA ALA A 16 -32.67 20.71 -5.58
C ALA A 16 -31.14 20.90 -5.39
N ILE A 17 -30.64 22.14 -5.37
CA ILE A 17 -29.21 22.44 -5.13
C ILE A 17 -28.93 22.81 -3.66
N TYR A 18 -29.96 23.17 -2.88
CA TYR A 18 -29.78 23.62 -1.50
C TYR A 18 -29.89 22.52 -0.42
N ILE A 19 -30.34 21.31 -0.73
CA ILE A 19 -30.58 20.26 0.28
C ILE A 19 -29.38 19.31 0.49
N LEU A 20 -28.43 19.25 -0.44
CA LEU A 20 -27.18 18.47 -0.24
C LEU A 20 -26.12 19.20 0.60
N CYS A 21 -26.29 20.49 0.88
CA CYS A 21 -25.36 21.30 1.68
C CYS A 21 -25.60 21.20 3.21
N GLU A 22 -26.82 20.86 3.65
CA GLU A 22 -27.16 20.84 5.08
C GLU A 22 -27.03 19.46 5.77
N PHE A 23 -26.79 18.38 5.02
CA PHE A 23 -26.49 17.07 5.61
C PHE A 23 -25.02 16.95 6.07
N CYS A 24 -24.10 17.72 5.50
CA CYS A 24 -22.68 17.65 5.83
C CYS A 24 -22.32 18.44 7.11
N LYS A 25 -23.08 19.47 7.47
CA LYS A 25 -22.84 20.25 8.70
C LYS A 25 -23.32 19.56 9.98
N LYS A 26 -24.36 18.72 9.92
CA LYS A 26 -24.91 18.06 11.11
C LYS A 26 -24.03 16.96 11.71
N LYS A 27 -23.04 16.43 10.99
CA LYS A 27 -22.09 15.45 11.55
C LYS A 27 -20.83 16.08 12.15
N ILE A 28 -20.57 17.37 11.86
CA ILE A 28 -19.43 18.12 12.41
C ILE A 28 -19.82 18.85 13.71
N MET A 29 -21.12 18.97 14.01
CA MET A 29 -21.63 19.75 15.14
C MET A 29 -22.23 18.90 16.27
N SER A 30 -21.76 17.66 16.44
CA SER A 30 -21.92 16.88 17.69
C SER A 30 -20.74 17.12 18.65
N CYS A 31 -19.89 18.10 18.37
CA CYS A 31 -18.86 18.59 19.28
C CYS A 31 -19.38 19.86 19.97
N LEU A 32 -20.48 19.72 20.71
CA LEU A 32 -20.97 20.76 21.59
C LEU A 32 -21.13 20.15 22.99
N THR A 33 -20.34 20.72 23.89
CA THR A 33 -20.74 20.96 25.27
C THR A 33 -20.79 19.75 26.19
N LEU A 34 -19.64 19.40 26.78
CA LEU A 34 -19.56 19.15 28.21
C LEU A 34 -18.25 19.71 28.76
N ARG A 35 -18.34 20.89 29.37
CA ARG A 35 -17.35 21.41 30.31
C ARG A 35 -17.56 20.72 31.66
N GLY A 36 -16.47 20.24 32.25
CA GLY A 36 -16.28 20.07 33.68
C GLY A 36 -16.87 18.80 34.28
N LEU A 37 -16.02 17.83 34.60
CA LEU A 37 -15.74 17.41 35.98
C LEU A 37 -14.52 16.45 36.01
N ASN A 38 -13.67 16.70 37.00
CA ASN A 38 -12.64 15.85 37.61
C ASN A 38 -11.31 15.54 36.89
N GLU A 39 -10.31 16.25 37.41
CA GLU A 39 -8.90 15.89 37.48
C GLU A 39 -8.70 14.47 38.04
N ASN A 40 -8.13 13.59 37.21
CA ASN A 40 -7.13 12.56 37.54
C ASN A 40 -7.07 11.55 36.39
N SER A 41 -6.30 11.85 35.36
CA SER A 41 -5.88 10.88 34.35
C SER A 41 -4.56 11.35 33.75
N ALA A 42 -3.46 10.99 34.41
CA ALA A 42 -2.14 11.07 33.82
C ALA A 42 -2.13 10.28 32.49
N GLY A 43 -1.82 10.96 31.38
CA GLY A 43 -1.15 10.32 30.25
C GLY A 43 -1.93 10.00 28.97
N THR A 44 -3.16 10.48 28.76
CA THR A 44 -3.83 10.42 27.43
C THR A 44 -3.36 11.53 26.50
N ALA A 45 -2.05 11.73 26.40
CA ALA A 45 -1.41 12.48 25.33
C ALA A 45 -0.87 11.49 24.29
N ASN A 46 -1.73 10.61 23.76
CA ASN A 46 -1.41 9.90 22.54
C ASN A 46 -1.59 10.90 21.40
N ALA A 47 -0.56 11.74 21.19
CA ALA A 47 -0.47 12.62 20.04
C ALA A 47 -0.79 11.78 18.80
N LEU A 48 -1.85 12.14 18.07
CA LEU A 48 -2.27 11.47 16.85
C LEU A 48 -1.06 11.35 15.93
N LYS A 49 -0.41 10.20 15.91
CA LYS A 49 0.79 9.98 15.12
C LYS A 49 0.35 10.01 13.67
N LYS A 50 0.65 11.12 12.99
CA LYS A 50 0.26 11.34 11.61
C LYS A 50 0.89 10.23 10.76
N ILE A 51 0.04 9.42 10.14
CA ILE A 51 0.46 8.35 9.22
C ILE A 51 1.29 8.98 8.11
N TYR A 52 2.50 8.47 7.92
CA TYR A 52 3.34 8.89 6.81
C TYR A 52 2.78 8.30 5.51
N HIS A 53 2.60 9.18 4.50
CA HIS A 53 2.10 8.79 3.19
C HIS A 53 2.78 9.60 2.11
N GLU A 54 3.70 8.96 1.40
CA GLU A 54 4.36 9.52 0.24
C GLU A 54 3.51 9.31 -1.01
N ARG A 55 3.18 10.41 -1.67
CA ARG A 55 2.44 10.41 -2.93
C ARG A 55 3.40 10.32 -4.10
N GLN A 56 2.95 9.62 -5.14
CA GLN A 56 3.77 9.34 -6.30
C GLN A 56 4.04 10.60 -7.11
N HIS A 57 5.32 10.76 -7.45
CA HIS A 57 5.78 11.64 -8.51
C HIS A 57 6.42 10.78 -9.60
N PHE A 58 6.15 11.08 -10.88
CA PHE A 58 6.68 10.34 -12.03
C PHE A 58 6.44 8.82 -11.95
N GLU A 59 7.46 7.99 -12.23
CA GLU A 59 7.38 6.53 -12.21
C GLU A 59 8.03 5.92 -10.97
N LEU A 60 8.14 6.67 -9.88
CA LEU A 60 8.86 6.28 -8.67
C LEU A 60 8.01 5.43 -7.70
N CYS A 61 6.99 4.70 -8.19
CA CYS A 61 6.09 3.94 -7.32
C CYS A 61 6.82 2.92 -6.43
N ALA A 62 7.92 2.32 -6.89
CA ALA A 62 8.72 1.41 -6.05
C ALA A 62 9.39 2.13 -4.87
N LEU A 63 9.96 3.32 -5.10
CA LEU A 63 10.56 4.17 -4.06
C LEU A 63 9.52 4.52 -3.00
N HIS A 64 8.38 5.04 -3.44
CA HIS A 64 7.32 5.46 -2.53
C HIS A 64 6.68 4.28 -1.81
N ALA A 65 6.56 3.11 -2.46
CA ALA A 65 6.09 1.91 -1.80
C ALA A 65 7.05 1.48 -0.66
N LEU A 66 8.36 1.54 -0.90
CA LEU A 66 9.36 1.29 0.15
C LEU A 66 9.23 2.29 1.30
N ASN A 67 9.28 3.59 1.03
CA ASN A 67 9.16 4.63 2.07
C ASN A 67 7.84 4.53 2.86
N ASN A 68 6.73 4.21 2.19
CA ASN A 68 5.44 3.98 2.83
C ASN A 68 5.43 2.74 3.72
N VAL A 69 6.09 1.63 3.33
CA VAL A 69 6.22 0.44 4.20
C VAL A 69 7.02 0.73 5.46
N PHE A 70 8.08 1.52 5.33
CA PHE A 70 8.97 1.87 6.45
C PHE A 70 8.48 3.07 7.26
N GLN A 71 7.43 3.76 6.80
CA GLN A 71 6.85 4.93 7.45
C GLN A 71 7.88 6.04 7.72
N ASP A 72 8.82 6.23 6.79
CA ASP A 72 9.91 7.20 6.89
C ASP A 72 10.26 7.77 5.49
N PRO A 73 10.20 9.11 5.30
CA PRO A 73 10.55 9.75 4.02
C PRO A 73 12.01 9.59 3.61
N ASN A 74 12.90 9.29 4.56
CA ASN A 74 14.32 9.12 4.31
C ASN A 74 14.73 7.64 4.36
N ALA A 75 13.77 6.72 4.36
CA ALA A 75 14.06 5.29 4.36
C ALA A 75 14.80 4.89 3.07
N PHE A 76 14.41 5.44 1.92
CA PHE A 76 15.06 5.21 0.65
C PHE A 76 15.04 6.49 -0.17
N THR A 77 16.08 6.71 -0.96
CA THR A 77 16.14 7.84 -1.89
C THR A 77 16.24 7.35 -3.34
N LYS A 78 15.89 8.23 -4.28
CA LYS A 78 16.01 7.94 -5.70
C LYS A 78 17.46 7.62 -6.07
N GLU A 79 18.40 8.37 -5.51
CA GLU A 79 19.83 8.22 -5.76
C GLU A 79 20.33 6.85 -5.33
N GLN A 80 19.89 6.38 -4.16
CA GLN A 80 20.21 5.03 -3.66
C GLN A 80 19.66 3.93 -4.59
N LEU A 81 18.42 4.07 -5.05
CA LEU A 81 17.82 3.11 -5.98
C LEU A 81 18.50 3.15 -7.36
N ASP A 82 18.87 4.33 -7.85
CA ASP A 82 19.59 4.50 -9.11
C ASP A 82 21.03 3.92 -9.04
N GLU A 83 21.70 4.04 -7.90
CA GLU A 83 22.99 3.39 -7.64
C GLU A 83 22.85 1.87 -7.65
N ILE A 84 21.81 1.34 -7.02
CA ILE A 84 21.49 -0.11 -7.07
C ILE A 84 21.26 -0.56 -8.51
N CYS A 85 20.48 0.18 -9.31
CA CYS A 85 20.32 -0.13 -10.73
C CYS A 85 21.66 -0.22 -11.44
N SER A 86 22.56 0.73 -11.19
CA SER A 86 23.88 0.80 -11.82
C SER A 86 24.75 -0.39 -11.43
N ARG A 87 24.72 -0.81 -10.15
CA ARG A 87 25.44 -2.00 -9.68
C ARG A 87 24.88 -3.32 -10.21
N LEU A 88 23.58 -3.41 -10.41
CA LEU A 88 22.93 -4.59 -11.00
C LEU A 88 23.23 -4.74 -12.50
N SER A 89 23.70 -3.69 -13.17
CA SER A 89 24.03 -3.71 -14.61
C SER A 89 25.17 -2.72 -14.92
N PRO A 90 26.41 -3.00 -14.46
CA PRO A 90 27.53 -2.04 -14.52
C PRO A 90 27.96 -1.69 -15.95
N ASP A 91 27.81 -2.63 -16.89
CA ASP A 91 28.27 -2.48 -18.27
C ASP A 91 27.15 -2.12 -19.26
N SER A 92 25.95 -1.77 -18.77
CA SER A 92 24.81 -1.49 -19.63
C SER A 92 24.59 0.00 -19.86
N MET A 93 24.78 0.44 -21.11
CA MET A 93 24.41 1.79 -21.57
C MET A 93 22.90 2.08 -21.41
N LEU A 94 22.07 1.03 -21.45
CA LEU A 94 20.63 1.07 -21.19
C LEU A 94 20.31 0.20 -20.00
N ASN A 95 20.04 0.81 -18.85
CA ASN A 95 19.80 0.05 -17.63
C ASN A 95 18.41 -0.64 -17.69
N PRO A 96 18.33 -1.98 -17.66
CA PRO A 96 17.05 -2.70 -17.76
C PRO A 96 16.16 -2.54 -16.52
N HIS A 97 16.72 -2.05 -15.41
CA HIS A 97 16.06 -1.93 -14.12
C HIS A 97 15.43 -0.56 -13.86
N LYS A 98 15.50 0.37 -14.82
CA LYS A 98 14.86 1.69 -14.76
C LYS A 98 14.51 2.21 -16.16
N SER A 99 13.56 3.13 -16.24
CA SER A 99 13.27 3.85 -17.49
C SER A 99 14.53 4.55 -18.02
N MET A 100 14.75 4.49 -19.34
CA MET A 100 15.94 5.07 -20.00
C MET A 100 16.17 6.55 -19.70
N LEU A 101 15.10 7.30 -19.44
CA LEU A 101 15.15 8.72 -19.10
C LEU A 101 15.39 8.98 -17.60
N GLY A 102 15.65 7.95 -16.79
CA GLY A 102 15.90 8.07 -15.36
C GLY A 102 14.68 8.49 -14.53
N THR A 103 13.47 8.33 -15.08
CA THR A 103 12.18 8.73 -14.47
C THR A 103 11.68 7.79 -13.36
N GLY A 104 12.38 6.67 -13.13
CA GLY A 104 11.98 5.61 -12.20
C GLY A 104 11.66 4.30 -12.91
N ASN A 105 10.51 3.71 -12.60
CA ASN A 105 10.04 2.39 -13.07
C ASN A 105 10.97 1.24 -12.64
N TYR A 106 11.33 1.25 -11.35
CA TYR A 106 12.20 0.23 -10.77
C TYR A 106 11.51 -1.14 -10.73
N ASP A 107 12.26 -2.17 -11.08
CA ASP A 107 11.81 -3.55 -11.01
C ASP A 107 11.96 -4.15 -9.61
N VAL A 108 11.60 -5.44 -9.48
CA VAL A 108 11.65 -6.15 -8.21
C VAL A 108 13.09 -6.35 -7.68
N ASN A 109 14.10 -6.43 -8.56
CA ASN A 109 15.48 -6.67 -8.15
C ASN A 109 16.02 -5.45 -7.41
N VAL A 110 15.66 -4.25 -7.87
CA VAL A 110 15.98 -3.00 -7.17
C VAL A 110 15.33 -2.98 -5.79
N ILE A 111 14.06 -3.39 -5.66
CA ILE A 111 13.37 -3.49 -4.37
C ILE A 111 14.10 -4.47 -3.43
N MET A 112 14.39 -5.68 -3.91
CA MET A 112 15.06 -6.72 -3.11
C MET A 112 16.45 -6.28 -2.65
N ALA A 113 17.27 -5.74 -3.55
CA ALA A 113 18.60 -5.25 -3.24
C ALA A 113 18.57 -4.07 -2.26
N SER A 114 17.59 -3.18 -2.39
CA SER A 114 17.40 -2.04 -1.46
C SER A 114 17.08 -2.53 -0.05
N LEU A 115 16.16 -3.49 0.09
CA LEU A 115 15.81 -4.08 1.37
C LEU A 115 16.99 -4.76 2.03
N GLN A 116 17.79 -5.50 1.25
CA GLN A 116 18.96 -6.21 1.75
C GLN A 116 19.98 -5.26 2.38
N HIS A 117 20.21 -4.08 1.79
CA HIS A 117 21.10 -3.06 2.36
C HIS A 117 20.63 -2.54 3.73
N LYS A 118 19.35 -2.75 4.09
CA LYS A 118 18.75 -2.34 5.35
C LYS A 118 18.43 -3.50 6.28
N GLY A 119 19.03 -4.68 6.09
CA GLY A 119 18.77 -5.86 6.94
C GLY A 119 17.33 -6.38 6.84
N HIS A 120 16.70 -6.18 5.69
CA HIS A 120 15.36 -6.65 5.38
C HIS A 120 15.37 -7.51 4.12
N ALA A 121 14.27 -8.20 3.88
CA ALA A 121 14.07 -9.00 2.68
C ALA A 121 12.63 -8.93 2.19
N ALA A 122 12.44 -9.30 0.93
CA ALA A 122 11.14 -9.47 0.30
C ALA A 122 10.91 -10.95 -0.03
N VAL A 123 9.98 -11.58 0.70
CA VAL A 123 9.57 -12.95 0.44
C VAL A 123 8.42 -12.97 -0.56
N TRP A 124 8.58 -13.66 -1.68
CA TRP A 124 7.49 -13.84 -2.64
C TRP A 124 6.41 -14.77 -2.07
N TRP A 125 5.17 -14.28 -1.99
CA TRP A 125 4.06 -15.09 -1.53
C TRP A 125 3.53 -16.01 -2.63
N ASP A 126 3.51 -17.31 -2.36
CA ASP A 126 2.87 -18.29 -3.23
C ASP A 126 1.34 -18.21 -3.08
N LYS A 127 0.67 -17.65 -4.09
CA LYS A 127 -0.79 -17.42 -4.11
C LYS A 127 -1.63 -18.70 -3.98
N ARG A 128 -1.03 -19.87 -4.19
CA ARG A 128 -1.69 -21.18 -4.00
C ARG A 128 -1.84 -21.54 -2.53
N ARG A 129 -1.12 -20.86 -1.63
CA ARG A 129 -1.15 -21.08 -0.18
C ARG A 129 -2.22 -20.21 0.46
N SER A 130 -2.84 -20.74 1.52
CA SER A 130 -3.77 -19.97 2.35
C SER A 130 -3.04 -18.82 3.07
N LEU A 131 -3.63 -17.62 3.00
CA LEU A 131 -3.16 -16.42 3.72
C LEU A 131 -3.19 -16.60 5.25
N GLU A 132 -3.94 -17.58 5.76
CA GLU A 132 -3.92 -17.96 7.18
C GLU A 132 -2.52 -18.41 7.64
N ARG A 133 -1.68 -18.85 6.71
CA ARG A 133 -0.31 -19.25 7.02
C ARG A 133 0.63 -18.07 7.21
N ILE A 134 0.24 -16.84 6.93
CA ILE A 134 1.13 -15.67 7.12
C ILE A 134 1.18 -15.33 8.62
N CYS A 135 2.40 -15.27 9.18
CA CYS A 135 2.61 -14.85 10.56
C CYS A 135 2.70 -13.31 10.62
N LEU A 136 1.54 -12.64 10.66
CA LEU A 136 1.43 -11.17 10.53
C LEU A 136 2.32 -10.38 11.51
N LYS A 137 2.55 -10.88 12.72
CA LYS A 137 3.43 -10.24 13.72
C LYS A 137 4.88 -10.09 13.28
N ASN A 138 5.34 -10.93 12.36
CA ASN A 138 6.71 -10.94 11.85
C ASN A 138 6.82 -10.21 10.50
N ILE A 139 5.73 -9.61 10.03
CA ILE A 139 5.70 -8.89 8.75
C ILE A 139 5.83 -7.40 9.02
N THR A 140 6.90 -6.81 8.50
CA THR A 140 7.11 -5.35 8.49
C THR A 140 6.02 -4.71 7.63
N GLY A 141 5.83 -5.17 6.41
CA GLY A 141 4.74 -4.69 5.55
C GLY A 141 4.56 -5.58 4.33
N PHE A 142 3.69 -5.16 3.42
CA PHE A 142 3.44 -5.87 2.18
C PHE A 142 3.64 -4.93 1.01
N ILE A 143 4.18 -5.47 -0.09
CA ILE A 143 4.23 -4.78 -1.37
C ILE A 143 3.48 -5.63 -2.40
N LEU A 144 2.47 -5.03 -3.02
CA LEU A 144 1.71 -5.63 -4.12
C LEU A 144 2.25 -5.11 -5.45
N ASN A 145 2.38 -5.99 -6.44
CA ASN A 145 2.61 -5.61 -7.84
C ASN A 145 1.34 -5.85 -8.65
N VAL A 146 0.67 -4.78 -9.05
CA VAL A 146 -0.59 -4.87 -9.80
C VAL A 146 -0.45 -4.31 -11.22
N PRO A 147 -1.24 -4.79 -12.18
CA PRO A 147 -1.35 -4.11 -13.47
C PRO A 147 -1.99 -2.73 -13.27
N SER A 148 -1.44 -1.72 -13.95
CA SER A 148 -1.95 -0.36 -14.00
C SER A 148 -2.06 0.09 -15.46
N SER A 149 -3.20 0.67 -15.82
CA SER A 149 -3.35 1.42 -17.06
C SER A 149 -2.81 2.85 -16.88
N ILE A 150 -2.40 3.45 -18.00
CA ILE A 150 -2.14 4.88 -18.10
C ILE A 150 -3.39 5.51 -18.71
N GLY A 151 -4.08 6.33 -17.94
CA GLY A 151 -5.19 7.14 -18.43
C GLY A 151 -4.71 8.56 -18.73
N TRP A 152 -5.02 9.06 -19.92
CA TRP A 152 -4.86 10.48 -20.27
C TRP A 152 -6.25 11.04 -20.62
N GLY A 153 -6.93 11.61 -19.62
CA GLY A 153 -8.31 12.08 -19.79
C GLY A 153 -9.28 10.95 -20.17
N LEU A 154 -10.03 11.11 -21.26
CA LEU A 154 -10.99 10.12 -21.78
C LEU A 154 -10.32 8.95 -22.55
N LEU A 155 -9.03 9.01 -22.83
CA LEU A 155 -8.32 7.96 -23.57
C LEU A 155 -7.50 7.09 -22.60
N THR A 156 -7.83 5.81 -22.51
CA THR A 156 -6.95 4.83 -21.84
C THR A 156 -6.03 4.23 -22.90
N ILE A 157 -4.73 4.49 -22.79
CA ILE A 157 -3.77 3.83 -23.65
C ILE A 157 -3.65 2.40 -23.12
N PRO A 158 -3.78 1.35 -23.98
CA PRO A 158 -3.69 -0.05 -23.56
C PRO A 158 -2.23 -0.48 -23.23
N LEU A 159 -1.39 0.46 -22.76
CA LEU A 159 -0.06 0.16 -22.26
C LEU A 159 -0.18 -0.31 -20.81
N LYS A 160 -0.09 -1.63 -20.62
CA LYS A 160 -0.10 -2.25 -19.29
C LYS A 160 1.26 -2.00 -18.63
N ARG A 161 1.29 -1.14 -17.61
CA ARG A 161 2.44 -1.01 -16.72
C ARG A 161 2.20 -1.72 -15.41
N ARG A 162 3.27 -1.98 -14.68
CA ARG A 162 3.21 -2.49 -13.32
C ARG A 162 3.18 -1.33 -12.34
N HIS A 163 2.54 -1.53 -11.20
CA HIS A 163 2.46 -0.53 -10.14
C HIS A 163 2.69 -1.21 -8.78
N TRP A 164 3.57 -0.62 -7.99
CA TRP A 164 3.92 -1.08 -6.66
C TRP A 164 3.05 -0.37 -5.63
N ILE A 165 2.36 -1.14 -4.79
CA ILE A 165 1.48 -0.64 -3.75
C ILE A 165 1.96 -1.13 -2.40
N ALA A 166 2.15 -0.20 -1.46
CA ALA A 166 2.46 -0.51 -0.07
C ALA A 166 1.21 -0.79 0.75
N VAL A 167 1.29 -1.78 1.65
CA VAL A 167 0.32 -2.01 2.72
C VAL A 167 1.08 -2.19 4.02
N ARG A 168 0.69 -1.47 5.07
CA ARG A 168 1.40 -1.46 6.35
C ARG A 168 0.44 -1.39 7.54
N ALA A 169 0.74 -2.14 8.60
CA ALA A 169 0.11 -1.96 9.90
C ALA A 169 0.72 -0.78 10.65
N ILE A 170 -0.13 0.10 11.16
CA ILE A 170 0.19 1.22 12.03
C ILE A 170 -0.81 1.15 13.17
N ASP A 171 -0.33 1.02 14.40
CA ASP A 171 -1.16 0.84 15.60
C ASP A 171 -2.22 -0.27 15.43
N ASN A 172 -1.78 -1.43 14.92
CA ASN A 172 -2.57 -2.63 14.62
C ASN A 172 -3.65 -2.50 13.52
N ILE A 173 -3.77 -1.34 12.89
CA ILE A 173 -4.65 -1.12 11.74
C ILE A 173 -3.83 -1.15 10.46
N PHE A 174 -4.26 -1.95 9.48
CA PHE A 174 -3.65 -1.99 8.16
C PHE A 174 -4.21 -0.88 7.27
N TYR A 175 -3.30 -0.24 6.54
CA TYR A 175 -3.59 0.82 5.59
C TYR A 175 -3.12 0.44 4.20
N ASN A 176 -3.92 0.77 3.20
CA ASN A 176 -3.52 0.84 1.81
C ASN A 176 -2.80 2.18 1.60
N LEU A 177 -1.49 2.10 1.36
CA LEU A 177 -0.59 3.23 1.15
C LEU A 177 -0.15 3.31 -0.31
N ASP A 178 -1.07 3.01 -1.23
CA ASP A 178 -0.87 3.26 -2.65
C ASP A 178 -0.54 4.74 -2.87
N SER A 179 0.65 5.00 -3.40
CA SER A 179 1.18 6.34 -3.64
C SER A 179 0.32 7.15 -4.64
N LYS A 180 -0.60 6.52 -5.39
CA LYS A 180 -1.59 7.22 -6.23
C LYS A 180 -2.77 7.78 -5.45
N LEU A 181 -3.01 7.31 -4.22
CA LEU A 181 -4.08 7.83 -3.36
C LEU A 181 -3.72 9.21 -2.81
N LYS A 182 -4.75 10.06 -2.65
CA LYS A 182 -4.59 11.36 -2.01
C LYS A 182 -4.27 11.23 -0.52
N THR A 183 -4.81 10.22 0.13
CA THR A 183 -4.66 9.92 1.56
C THR A 183 -4.63 8.41 1.78
N PRO A 184 -4.01 7.90 2.86
CA PRO A 184 -4.10 6.50 3.25
C PRO A 184 -5.55 6.02 3.32
N GLU A 185 -5.81 4.83 2.77
CA GLU A 185 -7.10 4.16 2.90
C GLU A 185 -7.04 3.09 3.98
N VAL A 186 -7.98 3.13 4.93
CA VAL A 186 -8.07 2.11 5.99
C VAL A 186 -8.52 0.78 5.38
N ILE A 187 -7.76 -0.28 5.61
CA ILE A 187 -8.17 -1.65 5.31
C ILE A 187 -8.86 -2.26 6.54
N GLY A 188 -8.30 -2.05 7.74
CA GLY A 188 -8.79 -2.59 9.01
C GLY A 188 -7.79 -3.55 9.66
N GLU A 189 -8.25 -4.48 10.47
CA GLU A 189 -7.40 -5.43 11.19
C GLU A 189 -7.03 -6.66 10.34
N ALA A 190 -6.45 -7.69 10.98
CA ALA A 190 -5.94 -8.90 10.32
C ALA A 190 -6.96 -9.61 9.40
N VAL A 191 -8.23 -9.71 9.81
CA VAL A 191 -9.27 -10.38 9.02
C VAL A 191 -9.58 -9.60 7.75
N GLN A 192 -9.72 -8.27 7.88
CA GLN A 192 -9.98 -7.37 6.76
C GLN A 192 -8.79 -7.32 5.80
N LEU A 193 -7.56 -7.31 6.33
CA LEU A 193 -6.34 -7.42 5.52
C LEU A 193 -6.36 -8.70 4.68
N LYS A 194 -6.62 -9.86 5.28
CA LYS A 194 -6.62 -11.13 4.54
C LYS A 194 -7.69 -11.14 3.45
N LYS A 195 -8.89 -10.60 3.72
CA LYS A 195 -9.94 -10.41 2.70
C LYS A 195 -9.48 -9.48 1.56
N PHE A 196 -8.84 -8.37 1.90
CA PHE A 196 -8.27 -7.43 0.94
C PHE A 196 -7.21 -8.08 0.05
N LEU A 197 -6.25 -8.79 0.65
CA LEU A 197 -5.18 -9.49 -0.07
C LEU A 197 -5.75 -10.61 -0.95
N ALA A 198 -6.68 -11.42 -0.45
CA ALA A 198 -7.35 -12.47 -1.22
C ALA A 198 -8.06 -11.88 -2.46
N LYS A 199 -8.77 -10.75 -2.30
CA LYS A 199 -9.42 -10.04 -3.41
C LYS A 199 -8.40 -9.52 -4.43
N LYS A 200 -7.24 -9.03 -4.00
CA LYS A 200 -6.18 -8.56 -4.92
C LYS A 200 -5.53 -9.74 -5.66
N LEU A 201 -5.25 -10.83 -4.95
CA LEU A 201 -4.56 -12.01 -5.48
C LEU A 201 -5.43 -12.90 -6.38
N SER A 202 -6.76 -12.74 -6.36
CA SER A 202 -7.65 -13.43 -7.30
C SER A 202 -7.41 -12.99 -8.76
N SER A 203 -6.82 -11.82 -8.97
CA SER A 203 -6.31 -11.40 -10.28
C SER A 203 -5.02 -12.14 -10.62
N LYS A 204 -4.98 -12.84 -11.76
CA LYS A 204 -3.81 -13.60 -12.22
C LYS A 204 -2.52 -12.77 -12.27
N ASN A 205 -2.64 -11.46 -12.48
CA ASN A 205 -1.51 -10.56 -12.65
C ASN A 205 -1.10 -9.81 -11.38
N CYS A 206 -1.59 -10.17 -10.19
CA CYS A 206 -1.23 -9.48 -8.94
C CYS A 206 -0.20 -10.28 -8.15
N GLU A 207 1.02 -9.79 -7.95
CA GLU A 207 2.03 -10.43 -7.09
C GLU A 207 2.05 -9.81 -5.70
N LEU A 208 2.46 -10.58 -4.70
CA LEU A 208 2.56 -10.15 -3.31
C LEU A 208 3.94 -10.48 -2.75
N LEU A 209 4.61 -9.45 -2.23
CA LEU A 209 5.85 -9.55 -1.48
C LEU A 209 5.56 -9.29 0.00
N LEU A 210 6.08 -10.15 0.86
CA LEU A 210 6.10 -9.94 2.31
C LEU A 210 7.43 -9.30 2.68
N ILE A 211 7.38 -8.10 3.26
CA ILE A 211 8.58 -7.39 3.72
C ILE A 211 8.82 -7.79 5.16
N VAL A 212 10.00 -8.35 5.44
CA VAL A 212 10.38 -8.92 6.73
C VAL A 212 11.83 -8.56 7.06
N SER A 213 12.23 -8.71 8.32
CA SER A 213 13.65 -8.62 8.66
C SER A 213 14.42 -9.83 8.09
N SER A 214 15.72 -9.68 7.87
CA SER A 214 16.55 -10.77 7.35
C SER A 214 16.54 -12.01 8.26
N GLU A 215 16.47 -11.81 9.58
CA GLU A 215 16.40 -12.92 10.55
C GLU A 215 15.09 -13.71 10.40
N VAL A 216 13.97 -13.01 10.21
CA VAL A 216 12.65 -13.62 9.97
C VAL A 216 12.64 -14.40 8.66
N GLU A 217 13.28 -13.88 7.61
CA GLU A 217 13.43 -14.59 6.33
C GLU A 217 14.22 -15.89 6.50
N ILE A 218 15.42 -15.80 7.08
CA ILE A 218 16.33 -16.95 7.30
C ILE A 218 15.64 -18.01 8.15
N GLY A 219 15.01 -17.61 9.26
CA GLY A 219 14.27 -18.51 10.15
C GLY A 219 12.94 -19.00 9.57
N ARG A 220 12.51 -18.47 8.41
CA ARG A 220 11.20 -18.70 7.79
C ARG A 220 10.01 -18.41 8.72
N GLN A 221 10.20 -17.48 9.65
CA GLN A 221 9.23 -17.14 10.69
C GLN A 221 8.09 -16.25 10.16
N TRP A 222 8.13 -15.85 8.88
CA TRP A 222 7.06 -15.15 8.19
C TRP A 222 5.82 -16.01 7.91
N LYS A 223 5.92 -17.34 8.13
CA LYS A 223 4.80 -18.28 8.01
C LYS A 223 4.60 -19.13 9.26
N VAL A 224 3.38 -19.61 9.42
CA VAL A 224 2.96 -20.59 10.44
C VAL A 224 3.13 -22.01 9.88
N GLY A 225 3.64 -22.91 10.72
CA GLY A 225 3.93 -24.32 10.41
C GLY A 225 5.44 -24.57 10.18
N ALA A 226 5.95 -25.64 10.77
CA ALA A 226 7.37 -25.92 11.00
C ALA A 226 8.29 -25.73 9.78
N SER A 227 9.46 -25.14 10.00
CA SER A 227 10.66 -25.45 9.22
C SER A 227 11.00 -26.93 9.45
N PRO A 228 11.41 -27.70 8.44
CA PRO A 228 12.02 -29.00 8.70
C PRO A 228 13.22 -28.74 9.61
N SER A 229 13.18 -29.21 10.84
CA SER A 229 14.38 -29.37 11.64
C SER A 229 15.23 -30.40 10.89
N ASN A 230 16.38 -30.00 10.37
CA ASN A 230 17.40 -30.95 9.94
C ASN A 230 17.85 -31.69 11.21
N SER A 231 17.20 -32.80 11.53
CA SER A 231 17.72 -33.79 12.46
C SER A 231 18.88 -34.51 11.78
N ILE A 232 20.05 -33.86 11.75
CA ILE A 232 21.33 -34.57 11.62
C ILE A 232 21.67 -35.05 13.02
N THR A 233 21.11 -36.17 13.42
CA THR A 233 21.69 -37.02 14.47
C THR A 233 21.08 -38.41 14.32
N GLN A 234 21.94 -39.37 13.96
CA GLN A 234 21.83 -40.84 14.04
C GLN A 234 22.28 -41.51 12.74
N LEU A 235 23.60 -41.55 12.56
CA LEU A 235 24.31 -42.67 11.97
C LEU A 235 25.57 -42.89 12.83
N GLU A 236 25.33 -43.35 14.06
CA GLU A 236 26.27 -44.20 14.78
C GLU A 236 25.54 -45.51 15.04
N THR A 237 25.84 -46.50 14.19
CA THR A 237 25.94 -47.94 14.50
C THR A 237 26.58 -48.62 13.30
#